data_AF-A0AAU4ZFD4-F1
#
_entry.id   AF-A0AAU4ZFD4-F1
#
_cell.length_a   1.000
_cell.length_b   1.000
_cell.length_c   1.000
_cell.angle_alpha   90.00
_cell.angle_beta   90.00
_cell.angle_gamma   90.00
#
_symmetry.space_group_name_H-M   'P 1'
#
loop_
_entity.id
_entity.type
_entity.pdbx_description
1 polymer ?
#
loop_
_entity_poly.entity_id
_entity_poly.type
_entity_poly.pdbx_seq_one_letter_code
_entity_poly.pdbx_strand_id
1 'polypeptide(L)'
;MKYEWMDQALCAQVDSSLWYPEGPRNTSRAALRVCAACPVRAQCADHAAALEGNLSAKYRYGAWGGKSVQQRALEGGAPQVGDRDEQIIRMTDRGMTPAAIAKQLGISDRTVARVRKAHRQQQEAAA
;
A
#
# COMPACT_ATOMS: atom_id res chain seq x y z
N MET A 1 2.54 -4.58 20.71
CA MET A 1 2.37 -3.25 21.33
C MET A 1 0.87 -2.93 21.32
N LYS A 2 0.27 -2.69 22.48
CA LYS A 2 -1.17 -2.41 22.64
C LYS A 2 -1.34 -0.92 22.92
N TYR A 3 -2.31 -0.27 22.29
CA TYR A 3 -2.61 1.15 22.48
C TYR A 3 -3.86 1.30 23.35
N GLU A 4 -3.95 2.37 24.14
CA GLU A 4 -5.08 2.62 25.06
C GLU A 4 -6.44 2.64 24.34
N TRP A 5 -6.49 3.17 23.11
CA TRP A 5 -7.72 3.18 22.33
C TRP A 5 -8.23 1.77 21.96
N MET A 6 -7.36 0.75 21.93
CA MET A 6 -7.77 -0.61 21.59
C MET A 6 -8.70 -1.21 22.65
N ASP A 7 -8.69 -0.72 23.89
CA ASP A 7 -9.60 -1.18 24.95
C ASP A 7 -11.06 -0.80 24.70
N GLN A 8 -11.31 0.23 23.88
CA GLN A 8 -12.65 0.68 23.51
C GLN A 8 -13.12 0.12 22.16
N ALA A 9 -12.34 -0.79 21.55
CA ALA A 9 -12.65 -1.34 20.24
C ALA A 9 -13.78 -2.39 20.32
N LEU A 10 -14.91 -2.11 19.65
CA LEU A 10 -16.05 -3.03 19.62
C LEU A 10 -15.72 -4.39 18.98
N CYS A 11 -14.69 -4.46 18.12
CA CYS A 11 -14.29 -5.72 17.49
C CYS A 11 -13.84 -6.79 18.49
N ALA A 12 -13.29 -6.39 19.64
CA ALA A 12 -12.87 -7.32 20.68
C ALA A 12 -14.05 -7.95 21.45
N GLN A 13 -15.28 -7.45 21.25
CA GLN A 13 -16.48 -7.88 21.96
C GLN A 13 -17.36 -8.85 21.16
N VAL A 14 -16.93 -9.20 19.94
CA VAL A 14 -17.67 -10.09 19.05
C VAL A 14 -16.71 -11.07 18.38
N ASP A 15 -17.25 -12.04 17.64
CA ASP A 15 -16.44 -13.11 17.05
C ASP A 15 -15.39 -12.57 16.04
N SER A 16 -14.13 -12.87 16.33
CA SER A 16 -12.96 -12.52 15.51
C SER A 16 -13.04 -13.05 14.07
N SER A 17 -13.75 -14.15 13.82
CA SER A 17 -13.90 -14.73 12.48
C SER A 17 -14.55 -13.76 11.49
N LEU A 18 -15.36 -12.81 11.99
CA LEU A 18 -16.00 -11.78 11.17
C LEU A 18 -14.98 -10.87 10.48
N TRP A 19 -13.82 -10.64 11.11
CA TRP A 19 -12.76 -9.81 10.54
C TRP A 19 -11.90 -10.54 9.52
N TYR A 20 -11.91 -11.87 9.53
CA TYR A 20 -11.10 -12.73 8.66
C TYR A 20 -11.98 -13.79 7.99
N PRO A 21 -12.94 -13.37 7.14
CA PRO A 21 -13.76 -14.32 6.40
C PRO A 21 -12.89 -15.16 5.44
N GLU A 22 -13.37 -16.34 5.06
CA GLU A 22 -12.67 -17.22 4.14
C GLU A 22 -12.30 -16.47 2.85
N GLY A 23 -11.02 -16.50 2.47
CA GLY A 23 -10.49 -15.83 1.29
C GLY A 23 -9.88 -14.43 1.58
N PRO A 24 -8.66 -14.15 1.07
CA PRO A 24 -7.83 -13.02 1.50
C PRO A 24 -8.43 -11.61 1.23
N ARG A 25 -9.42 -11.51 0.34
CA ARG A 25 -10.06 -10.23 -0.03
C ARG A 25 -11.51 -10.13 0.43
N ASN A 26 -12.05 -11.17 1.06
CA ASN A 26 -13.42 -11.14 1.49
C ASN A 26 -13.55 -10.21 2.70
N THR A 27 -14.69 -9.55 2.82
CA THR A 27 -15.00 -8.68 3.94
C THR A 27 -16.41 -8.98 4.41
N SER A 28 -16.56 -9.27 5.69
CA SER A 28 -17.88 -9.51 6.27
C SER A 28 -18.66 -8.21 6.35
N ARG A 29 -19.87 -8.19 5.77
CA ARG A 29 -20.82 -7.07 5.94
C ARG A 29 -21.18 -6.85 7.41
N ALA A 30 -21.16 -7.90 8.23
CA ALA A 30 -21.38 -7.78 9.67
C ALA A 30 -20.22 -7.07 10.36
N ALA A 31 -18.97 -7.39 9.99
CA ALA A 31 -17.79 -6.69 10.51
C ALA A 31 -17.80 -5.19 10.14
N LEU A 32 -18.17 -4.83 8.90
CA LEU A 32 -18.29 -3.43 8.51
C LEU A 32 -19.34 -2.67 9.33
N ARG A 33 -20.48 -3.32 9.65
CA ARG A 33 -21.50 -2.73 10.53
C ARG A 33 -20.98 -2.49 11.96
N VAL A 34 -20.27 -3.46 12.54
CA VAL A 34 -19.65 -3.30 13.86
C VAL A 34 -18.62 -2.16 13.83
N CYS A 35 -17.76 -2.14 12.82
CA CYS A 35 -16.76 -1.08 12.66
C CYS A 35 -17.38 0.31 12.47
N ALA A 36 -18.54 0.43 11.83
CA ALA A 36 -19.23 1.71 11.63
C ALA A 36 -19.73 2.33 12.95
N ALA A 37 -20.07 1.50 13.94
CA ALA A 37 -20.48 1.94 15.27
C ALA A 37 -19.31 2.08 16.27
N CYS A 38 -18.09 1.73 15.86
CA CYS A 38 -16.94 1.68 16.75
C CYS A 38 -16.41 3.09 17.08
N PRO A 39 -16.26 3.46 18.38
CA PRO A 39 -15.85 4.82 18.76
C PRO A 39 -14.40 5.13 18.38
N VAL A 40 -13.57 4.11 18.18
CA VAL A 40 -12.13 4.25 17.89
C VAL A 40 -11.78 4.04 16.41
N ARG A 41 -12.77 4.23 15.53
CA ARG A 41 -12.62 3.98 14.09
C ARG A 41 -11.51 4.81 13.46
N ALA A 42 -11.34 6.07 13.87
CA ALA A 42 -10.31 6.97 13.36
C ALA A 42 -8.90 6.47 13.73
N GLN A 43 -8.65 6.23 15.02
CA GLN A 43 -7.37 5.71 15.51
C GLN A 43 -7.04 4.35 14.88
N CYS A 44 -8.04 3.49 14.69
CA CYS A 44 -7.87 2.20 14.02
C CYS A 44 -7.48 2.37 12.54
N ALA A 45 -8.06 3.34 11.83
CA ALA A 45 -7.71 3.62 10.44
C ALA A 45 -6.28 4.15 10.31
N ASP A 46 -5.88 5.08 11.18
CA ASP A 46 -4.52 5.65 11.19
C ASP A 46 -3.49 4.58 11.52
N HIS A 47 -3.79 3.73 12.50
CA HIS A 47 -2.92 2.61 12.86
C HIS A 47 -2.78 1.60 11.71
N ALA A 48 -3.88 1.26 11.03
CA ALA A 48 -3.84 0.39 9.87
C ALA A 48 -3.01 0.99 8.74
N ALA A 49 -3.15 2.29 8.47
CA ALA A 49 -2.36 2.98 7.46
C ALA A 49 -0.85 2.97 7.80
N ALA A 50 -0.51 3.21 9.06
CA ALA A 50 0.87 3.15 9.54
C ALA A 50 1.48 1.74 9.46
N LEU A 51 0.69 0.69 9.76
CA LEU A 51 1.13 -0.69 9.63
C LEU A 51 1.26 -1.14 8.17
N GLU A 52 0.30 -0.77 7.33
CA GLU A 52 0.23 -1.23 5.94
C GLU A 52 1.18 -0.46 5.02
N GLY A 53 1.42 0.84 5.29
CA GLY A 53 2.23 1.69 4.44
C GLY A 53 1.86 1.57 2.96
N ASN A 54 2.85 1.24 2.12
CA ASN A 54 2.68 1.05 0.68
C ASN A 54 2.40 -0.41 0.26
N LEU A 55 2.03 -1.30 1.19
CA LEU A 55 1.75 -2.69 0.87
C LEU A 55 0.63 -2.80 -0.17
N SER A 56 0.86 -3.68 -1.15
CA SER A 56 -0.15 -4.05 -2.15
C SER A 56 -1.38 -4.69 -1.48
N ALA A 57 -2.56 -4.45 -2.05
CA ALA A 57 -3.84 -5.01 -1.57
C ALA A 57 -3.81 -6.53 -1.36
N LYS A 58 -3.02 -7.27 -2.13
CA LYS A 58 -2.87 -8.73 -2.00
C LYS A 58 -2.19 -9.21 -0.72
N TYR A 59 -1.50 -8.30 -0.02
CA TYR A 59 -0.81 -8.56 1.26
C TYR A 59 -1.52 -7.91 2.44
N ARG A 60 -2.69 -7.29 2.21
CA ARG A 60 -3.54 -6.73 3.25
C ARG A 60 -4.65 -7.73 3.58
N TYR A 61 -5.06 -7.73 4.84
CA TYR A 61 -6.05 -8.70 5.34
C TYR A 61 -7.05 -8.04 6.27
N GLY A 62 -8.23 -8.63 6.32
CA GLY A 62 -9.32 -8.27 7.21
C GLY A 62 -9.84 -6.83 7.10
N ALA A 63 -10.76 -6.47 8.00
CA ALA A 63 -11.39 -5.15 8.05
C ALA A 63 -10.74 -4.26 9.12
N TRP A 64 -10.40 -3.03 8.76
CA TRP A 64 -9.80 -2.06 9.69
C TRP A 64 -10.44 -0.69 9.49
N GLY A 65 -10.68 0.06 10.57
CA GLY A 65 -11.19 1.43 10.47
C GLY A 65 -12.52 1.57 9.70
N GLY A 66 -13.34 0.52 9.65
CA GLY A 66 -14.57 0.49 8.85
C GLY A 66 -14.36 0.29 7.35
N LYS A 67 -13.21 -0.22 6.93
CA LYS A 67 -12.81 -0.33 5.52
C LYS A 67 -12.36 -1.75 5.18
N SER A 68 -12.78 -2.23 4.01
CA SER A 68 -12.28 -3.46 3.41
C SER A 68 -10.83 -3.31 2.94
N VAL A 69 -10.16 -4.43 2.66
CA VAL A 69 -8.83 -4.45 2.04
C VAL A 69 -8.76 -3.60 0.77
N GLN A 70 -9.81 -3.68 -0.07
CA GLN A 70 -9.90 -2.92 -1.31
C GLN A 70 -10.04 -1.42 -1.05
N GLN A 71 -10.91 -1.03 -0.12
CA GLN A 71 -11.10 0.38 0.24
C GLN A 71 -9.81 0.99 0.81
N ARG A 72 -9.10 0.27 1.69
CA ARG A 72 -7.81 0.74 2.22
C ARG A 72 -6.73 0.85 1.15
N ALA A 73 -6.73 -0.04 0.16
CA ALA A 73 -5.80 0.04 -0.96
C ALA A 73 -6.13 1.18 -1.94
N LEU A 74 -7.37 1.66 -1.99
CA LEU A 74 -7.74 2.84 -2.78
C LEU A 74 -7.37 4.13 -2.02
N GLU A 75 -7.64 4.17 -0.72
CA GLU A 75 -7.41 5.37 0.11
C GLU A 75 -5.95 5.58 0.51
N GLY A 76 -5.18 4.51 0.70
CA GLY A 76 -3.73 4.60 0.88
C GLY A 76 -2.97 5.01 -0.39
N GLY A 77 -3.71 5.36 -1.45
CA GLY A 77 -3.24 5.38 -2.83
C GLY A 77 -3.03 3.96 -3.34
N ALA A 78 -3.10 3.77 -4.66
CA ALA A 78 -2.47 2.61 -5.29
C ALA A 78 -1.08 2.42 -4.66
N PRO A 79 -0.60 1.18 -4.40
CA PRO A 79 0.72 0.98 -3.84
C PRO A 79 1.66 1.90 -4.58
N GLN A 80 2.24 2.86 -3.87
CA GLN A 80 3.29 3.70 -4.41
C GLN A 80 4.42 2.69 -4.63
N VAL A 81 4.41 2.04 -5.79
CA VAL A 81 5.61 1.75 -6.54
C VAL A 81 6.23 3.12 -6.64
N GLY A 82 6.96 3.54 -5.59
CA GLY A 82 7.60 4.85 -5.56
C GLY A 82 8.40 4.87 -6.83
N ASP A 83 7.99 5.75 -7.76
CA ASP A 83 8.04 5.48 -9.18
C ASP A 83 9.45 5.01 -9.52
N ARG A 84 9.58 3.69 -9.65
CA ARG A 84 10.88 3.06 -9.85
C ARG A 84 11.48 3.62 -11.12
N ASP A 85 10.62 3.95 -12.07
CA ASP A 85 10.99 4.54 -13.34
C ASP A 85 11.38 6.02 -13.13
N GLU A 86 10.69 6.81 -12.29
CA GLU A 86 11.11 8.17 -11.88
C GLU A 86 12.42 8.21 -11.09
N GLN A 87 12.65 7.28 -10.16
CA GLN A 87 13.93 7.15 -9.46
C GLN A 87 15.05 6.79 -10.43
N ILE A 88 14.78 5.88 -11.38
CA ILE A 88 15.71 5.57 -12.46
C ILE A 88 15.99 6.81 -13.32
N ILE A 89 14.97 7.60 -13.69
CA ILE A 89 15.11 8.82 -14.50
C ILE A 89 15.93 9.85 -13.73
N ARG A 90 15.57 10.17 -12.48
CA ARG A 90 16.30 11.11 -11.63
C ARG A 90 17.77 10.72 -11.43
N MET A 91 18.06 9.43 -11.25
CA MET A 91 19.45 8.96 -11.14
C MET A 91 20.17 8.97 -12.49
N THR A 92 19.44 8.75 -13.58
CA THR A 92 19.95 8.88 -14.96
C THR A 92 20.33 10.33 -15.26
N ASP A 93 19.50 11.29 -14.89
CA ASP A 93 19.76 12.73 -15.09
C ASP A 93 20.95 13.23 -14.29
N ARG A 94 21.26 12.55 -13.16
CA ARG A 94 22.49 12.76 -12.37
C ARG A 94 23.73 12.08 -12.96
N GLY A 95 23.62 11.41 -14.12
CA GLY A 95 24.74 10.77 -14.81
C GLY A 95 25.16 9.40 -14.24
N MET A 96 24.32 8.76 -13.43
CA MET A 96 24.65 7.42 -12.90
C MET A 96 24.57 6.36 -14.00
N THR A 97 25.43 5.34 -13.91
CA THR A 97 25.43 4.22 -14.86
C THR A 97 24.26 3.26 -14.59
N PRO A 98 23.76 2.53 -15.60
CA PRO A 98 22.68 1.56 -15.40
C PRO A 98 22.95 0.52 -14.33
N ALA A 99 24.17 -0.01 -14.27
CA ALA A 99 24.57 -1.00 -13.27
C ALA A 99 24.59 -0.42 -11.85
N ALA A 100 25.01 0.84 -11.68
CA ALA A 100 24.99 1.50 -10.37
C ALA A 100 23.56 1.74 -9.88
N ILE A 101 22.67 2.19 -10.77
CA ILE A 101 21.24 2.37 -10.48
C ILE A 101 20.59 1.03 -10.12
N ALA A 102 20.84 -0.01 -10.92
CA ALA A 102 20.30 -1.34 -10.71
C ALA A 102 20.71 -1.93 -9.36
N LYS A 103 22.00 -1.83 -9.01
CA LYS A 103 22.54 -2.27 -7.72
C LYS A 103 21.91 -1.50 -6.55
N GLN A 104 21.76 -0.18 -6.68
CA GLN A 104 21.23 0.66 -5.61
C GLN A 104 19.74 0.43 -5.36
N LEU A 105 18.97 0.18 -6.42
CA LEU A 105 17.52 -0.07 -6.33
C LEU A 105 17.16 -1.54 -6.14
N GLY A 106 18.15 -2.45 -6.18
CA GLY A 106 17.91 -3.89 -6.07
C GLY A 106 17.14 -4.48 -7.26
N ILE A 107 17.37 -3.97 -8.47
CA ILE A 107 16.66 -4.35 -9.71
C ILE A 107 17.64 -4.82 -10.78
N SER A 108 17.12 -5.30 -11.92
CA SER A 108 17.95 -5.69 -13.06
C SER A 108 18.32 -4.50 -13.96
N ASP A 109 19.54 -4.53 -14.49
CA ASP A 109 20.04 -3.58 -15.51
C ASP A 109 19.10 -3.48 -16.72
N ARG A 110 18.46 -4.61 -17.11
CA ARG A 110 17.46 -4.65 -18.19
C ARG A 110 16.29 -3.71 -17.93
N THR A 111 15.88 -3.57 -16.67
CA THR A 111 14.80 -2.64 -16.34
C THR A 111 15.26 -1.20 -16.48
N VAL A 112 16.45 -0.88 -15.95
CA VAL A 112 17.02 0.46 -16.06
C VAL A 112 17.14 0.87 -17.54
N ALA A 113 17.61 -0.04 -18.40
CA ALA A 113 17.69 0.18 -19.84
C ALA A 113 16.32 0.43 -20.49
N ARG A 114 15.30 -0.37 -20.15
CA ARG A 114 13.92 -0.20 -20.66
C ARG A 114 13.36 1.18 -20.33
N VAL A 115 13.53 1.63 -19.09
CA VAL A 115 13.02 2.92 -18.61
C VAL A 115 13.74 4.08 -19.30
N ARG A 116 15.07 4.06 -19.35
CA ARG A 116 15.86 5.10 -20.03
C ARG A 116 15.51 5.23 -21.51
N LYS A 117 15.23 4.10 -22.19
CA LYS A 117 14.78 4.11 -23.59
C LYS A 117 13.42 4.81 -23.73
N ALA A 118 12.44 4.43 -22.91
CA ALA A 118 11.11 5.02 -22.94
C ALA A 118 11.16 6.53 -22.65
N HIS A 119 11.97 6.95 -21.66
CA HIS A 119 12.14 8.36 -21.33
C HIS A 119 12.73 9.18 -22.48
N ARG A 120 13.77 8.67 -23.16
CA ARG A 120 14.36 9.32 -24.33
C ARG A 120 13.35 9.49 -25.47
N GLN A 121 12.57 8.44 -25.75
CA GLN A 121 11.53 8.49 -26.78
C GLN A 121 10.43 9.51 -26.45
N GLN A 122 10.07 9.66 -25.17
CA GLN A 122 9.12 10.68 -24.72
C GLN A 122 9.68 12.10 -24.86
N GLN A 123 10.96 12.31 -24.55
CA GLN A 123 11.63 13.61 -24.75
C GLN A 123 11.72 13.98 -26.24
N GLU A 124 12.06 13.01 -27.10
CA GLU A 124 12.12 13.19 -28.56
C GLU A 124 10.75 13.50 -29.16
N ALA A 125 9.67 12.90 -28.64
CA ALA A 125 8.30 13.15 -29.11
C ALA A 125 7.70 14.48 -28.61
N ALA A 126 8.28 15.09 -27.58
CA ALA A 126 7.85 16.35 -26.99
C ALA A 126 8.65 17.57 -27.51
N ALA A 127 9.66 17.34 -28.35
CA ALA A 127 10.49 18.35 -29.02
C ALA A 127 10.01 18.58 -30.45
#